data_AF-A0A7S1HED8-F1
#
_entry.id   AF-A0A7S1HED8-F1
#
_cell.length_a   1.000
_cell.length_b   1.000
_cell.length_c   1.000
_cell.angle_alpha   90.00
_cell.angle_beta   90.00
_cell.angle_gamma   90.00
#
_symmetry.space_group_name_H-M   'P 1'
#
loop_
_entity.id
_entity.type
_entity.pdbx_description
1 polymer ?
#
loop_
_entity_poly.entity_id
_entity_poly.type
_entity_poly.pdbx_seq_one_letter_code
_entity_poly.pdbx_strand_id
1 'polypeptide(L)'
;GMGGLTQHLAKGVRTMTDTWVAKVERRDTDGKWRLYRDNGRRNPLSSCDGGMEDFDHVVVAHNGKCAERLMRDAEVDKIHRMLRTKFACTAPPGAMMQLSSMWVLIFVVQEPLQVPFEGAFVKGEEDLCWVADNTAKL
;
A
#
# COMPACT_ATOMS: atom_id res chain seq x y z
N GLY A 1 -4.06 8.08 -17.53
CA GLY A 1 -3.88 6.76 -16.87
C GLY A 1 -4.33 6.81 -15.42
N MET A 2 -4.48 5.65 -14.77
CA MET A 2 -5.08 5.54 -13.41
C MET A 2 -4.41 6.40 -12.32
N GLY A 3 -3.12 6.72 -12.46
CA GLY A 3 -2.43 7.65 -11.54
C GLY A 3 -3.01 9.07 -11.51
N GLY A 4 -3.75 9.49 -12.54
CA GLY A 4 -4.42 10.79 -12.55
C GLY A 4 -5.49 10.92 -11.48
N LEU A 5 -6.16 9.83 -11.11
CA LEU A 5 -7.16 9.82 -10.04
C LEU A 5 -6.52 10.11 -8.68
N THR A 6 -5.42 9.43 -8.35
CA THR A 6 -4.73 9.64 -7.06
C THR A 6 -4.12 11.03 -6.98
N GLN A 7 -3.55 11.53 -8.08
CA GLN A 7 -3.07 12.91 -8.17
C GLN A 7 -4.20 13.93 -7.98
N HIS A 8 -5.38 13.69 -8.57
CA HIS A 8 -6.53 14.56 -8.40
C HIS A 8 -7.01 14.57 -6.95
N LEU A 9 -7.15 13.41 -6.32
CA LEU A 9 -7.57 13.29 -4.92
C LEU A 9 -6.55 13.89 -3.93
N ALA A 10 -5.26 13.92 -4.29
CA ALA A 10 -4.22 14.55 -3.50
C ALA A 10 -4.23 16.08 -3.57
N LYS A 11 -4.98 16.70 -4.50
CA LYS A 11 -5.04 18.16 -4.62
C LYS A 11 -5.59 18.79 -3.34
N GLY A 12 -4.89 19.81 -2.85
CA GLY A 12 -5.27 20.51 -1.62
C GLY A 12 -4.95 19.74 -0.34
N VAL A 13 -4.34 18.55 -0.43
CA VAL A 13 -3.88 17.77 0.71
C VAL A 13 -2.35 17.82 0.75
N ARG A 14 -1.77 18.08 1.93
CA ARG A 14 -0.32 17.98 2.11
C ARG A 14 0.07 16.51 1.97
N THR A 15 0.82 16.19 0.92
CA THR A 15 1.34 14.85 0.66
C THR A 15 2.86 14.87 0.65
N MET A 16 3.46 13.74 1.05
CA MET A 16 4.90 13.52 1.00
C MET A 16 5.14 12.20 0.28
N THR A 17 5.86 12.24 -0.83
CA THR A 17 6.34 11.05 -1.54
C THR A 17 7.74 10.68 -1.05
N ASP A 18 8.26 9.53 -1.51
CA ASP A 18 9.60 9.03 -1.16
C ASP A 18 9.87 9.02 0.35
N THR A 19 8.81 8.78 1.10
CA THR A 19 8.79 8.87 2.55
C THR A 19 8.35 7.54 3.13
N TRP A 20 9.34 6.77 3.54
CA TRP A 20 9.11 5.52 4.27
C TRP A 20 8.81 5.80 5.74
N VAL A 21 7.71 5.23 6.23
CA VAL A 21 7.40 5.19 7.66
C VAL A 21 7.88 3.84 8.20
N ALA A 22 8.97 3.85 8.95
CA ALA A 22 9.53 2.67 9.55
C ALA A 22 8.83 2.31 10.87
N LYS A 23 8.51 3.30 11.69
CA LYS A 23 7.91 3.07 13.01
C LYS A 23 6.88 4.15 13.36
N VAL A 24 5.89 3.77 14.16
CA VAL A 24 4.85 4.64 14.70
C VAL A 24 4.79 4.40 16.20
N GLU A 25 4.72 5.47 16.98
CA GLU A 25 4.72 5.42 18.44
C GLU A 25 3.73 6.42 19.01
N ARG A 26 2.96 6.00 19.99
CA ARG A 26 2.13 6.91 20.78
C ARG A 26 2.95 7.40 21.97
N ARG A 27 3.03 8.72 22.15
CA ARG A 27 3.78 9.33 23.24
C ARG A 27 2.92 9.36 24.50
N ASP A 28 3.48 8.90 25.61
CA ASP A 28 2.77 8.88 26.90
C ASP A 28 2.51 10.28 27.48
N THR A 29 3.35 11.25 27.12
CA THR A 29 3.31 12.61 27.70
C THR A 29 2.10 13.43 27.28
N ASP A 30 1.67 13.31 26.02
CA ASP A 30 0.63 14.14 25.40
C ASP A 30 -0.37 13.30 24.58
N GLY A 31 -0.17 11.98 24.50
CA GLY A 31 -1.02 11.07 23.74
C GLY A 31 -0.89 11.19 22.22
N LYS A 32 -0.01 12.08 21.72
CA LYS A 32 0.23 12.30 20.29
C LYS A 32 1.02 11.15 19.67
N TRP A 33 0.90 11.01 18.37
CA TRP A 33 1.56 10.01 17.56
C TRP A 33 2.77 10.59 16.85
N ARG A 34 3.90 9.93 17.03
CA ARG A 34 5.16 10.24 16.34
C ARG A 34 5.48 9.14 15.34
N LEU A 35 5.88 9.56 14.15
CA LEU A 35 6.26 8.67 13.04
C LEU A 35 7.76 8.80 12.81
N TYR A 36 8.42 7.71 12.43
CA TYR A 36 9.88 7.68 12.23
C TYR A 36 10.23 7.09 10.87
N ARG A 37 11.28 7.64 10.24
CA ARG A 37 11.85 7.14 8.98
C ARG A 37 12.75 5.91 9.19
N ASP A 38 13.25 5.71 10.41
CA ASP A 38 14.10 4.57 10.77
C ASP A 38 13.59 3.83 12.02
N ASN A 39 13.91 2.54 12.12
CA ASN A 39 13.51 1.71 13.26
C ASN A 39 14.17 2.15 14.59
N GLY A 40 15.32 2.83 14.51
CA GLY A 40 16.08 3.30 15.67
C GLY A 40 15.51 4.56 16.32
N ARG A 41 14.39 5.09 15.81
CA ARG A 41 13.73 6.31 16.33
C ARG A 41 14.62 7.57 16.28
N ARG A 42 15.61 7.62 15.40
CA ARG A 42 16.58 8.72 15.30
C ARG A 42 16.11 9.82 14.37
N ASN A 43 15.34 9.45 13.35
CA ASN A 43 14.87 10.33 12.30
C ASN A 43 13.34 10.43 12.36
N PRO A 44 12.77 11.23 13.26
CA PRO A 44 11.34 11.46 13.29
C PRO A 44 10.90 12.20 12.02
N LEU A 45 9.70 11.87 11.54
CA LEU A 45 9.04 12.54 10.42
C LEU A 45 8.52 13.91 10.83
N SER A 46 8.01 14.00 12.05
CA SER A 46 7.89 15.26 12.76
C SER A 46 9.31 15.78 13.05
N SER A 47 9.53 17.08 12.83
CA SER A 47 10.80 17.79 13.07
C SER A 47 12.00 17.66 12.11
N CYS A 48 11.96 16.91 10.99
CA CYS A 48 13.15 16.80 10.11
C CYS A 48 13.11 17.59 8.78
N ASP A 49 11.94 18.08 8.33
CA ASP A 49 11.85 18.95 7.15
C ASP A 49 10.59 19.84 7.23
N GLY A 50 10.72 21.02 7.84
CA GLY A 50 9.66 22.03 7.86
C GLY A 50 8.63 21.92 9.01
N GLY A 51 9.04 21.45 10.20
CA GLY A 51 8.27 21.73 11.44
C GLY A 51 6.94 21.00 11.61
N MET A 52 6.77 19.81 11.04
CA MET A 52 5.54 19.04 11.26
C MET A 52 5.48 18.59 12.73
N GLU A 53 4.41 18.96 13.44
CA GLU A 53 4.16 18.49 14.80
C GLU A 53 3.78 17.01 14.80
N ASP A 54 3.89 16.37 15.96
CA ASP A 54 3.29 15.05 16.18
C ASP A 54 1.77 15.11 15.98
N PHE A 55 1.19 13.99 15.58
CA PHE A 55 -0.20 13.90 15.11
C PHE A 55 -1.14 13.47 16.23
N ASP A 56 -2.36 14.01 16.29
CA ASP A 56 -3.35 13.53 17.28
C ASP A 56 -3.89 12.13 16.91
N HIS A 57 -3.90 11.80 15.61
CA HIS A 57 -4.41 10.54 15.08
C HIS A 57 -3.54 10.01 13.94
N VAL A 58 -3.55 8.68 13.76
CA VAL A 58 -2.89 7.99 12.65
C VAL A 58 -3.89 7.08 11.96
N VAL A 59 -3.92 7.17 10.62
CA VAL A 59 -4.69 6.27 9.75
C VAL A 59 -3.70 5.49 8.90
N VAL A 60 -3.71 4.16 9.00
CA VAL A 60 -2.81 3.29 8.24
C VAL A 60 -3.54 2.71 7.03
N ALA A 61 -3.33 3.33 5.87
CA ALA A 61 -3.91 2.91 4.59
C ALA A 61 -2.87 2.17 3.72
N HIS A 62 -2.35 1.04 4.23
CA HIS A 62 -1.39 0.19 3.51
C HIS A 62 -1.92 -1.25 3.41
N ASN A 63 -1.32 -2.08 2.56
CA ASN A 63 -1.58 -3.52 2.58
C ASN A 63 -1.39 -4.11 4.00
N GLY A 64 -2.08 -5.24 4.26
CA GLY A 64 -2.12 -5.83 5.61
C GLY A 64 -0.75 -6.16 6.20
N LYS A 65 0.23 -6.57 5.38
CA LYS A 65 1.56 -6.97 5.89
C LYS A 65 2.36 -5.79 6.45
N CYS A 66 2.39 -4.66 5.75
CA CYS A 66 3.10 -3.49 6.26
C CYS A 66 2.32 -2.82 7.40
N ALA A 67 0.99 -2.83 7.34
CA ALA A 67 0.15 -2.35 8.44
C ALA A 67 0.38 -3.18 9.71
N GLU A 68 0.41 -4.51 9.60
CA GLU A 68 0.75 -5.43 10.69
C GLU A 68 2.11 -5.09 11.32
N ARG A 69 3.14 -4.91 10.49
CA ARG A 69 4.48 -4.51 10.95
C ARG A 69 4.47 -3.21 11.75
N LEU A 70 3.78 -2.17 11.25
CA LEU A 70 3.71 -0.87 11.92
C LEU A 70 2.93 -0.94 13.24
N MET A 71 1.81 -1.66 13.26
CA MET A 71 0.94 -1.74 14.43
C MET A 71 1.51 -2.61 15.55
N ARG A 72 2.35 -3.60 15.22
CA ARG A 72 3.11 -4.36 16.22
C ARG A 72 3.98 -3.44 17.06
N ASP A 73 4.66 -2.50 16.43
CA ASP A 73 5.64 -1.64 17.07
C ASP A 73 4.98 -0.43 17.79
N ALA A 74 3.67 -0.25 17.60
CA ALA A 74 2.84 0.81 18.17
C ALA A 74 2.06 0.36 19.44
N GLU A 75 2.32 -0.84 19.96
CA GLU A 75 1.74 -1.38 21.20
C GLU A 75 0.19 -1.48 21.19
N VAL A 76 -0.39 -1.73 20.01
CA VAL A 76 -1.83 -1.91 19.80
C VAL A 76 -2.18 -3.36 19.46
N ASP A 77 -1.90 -4.29 20.38
CA ASP A 77 -1.94 -5.75 20.17
C ASP A 77 -3.22 -6.29 19.54
N LYS A 78 -4.39 -5.76 19.93
CA LYS A 78 -5.68 -6.19 19.38
C LYS A 78 -5.78 -5.89 17.88
N ILE A 79 -5.33 -4.70 17.47
CA ILE A 79 -5.30 -4.28 16.06
C ILE A 79 -4.23 -5.07 15.31
N HIS A 80 -3.03 -5.20 15.90
CA HIS A 80 -1.94 -6.01 15.34
C HIS A 80 -2.40 -7.42 14.98
N ARG A 81 -3.11 -8.09 15.89
CA ARG A 81 -3.62 -9.46 15.68
C ARG A 81 -4.58 -9.55 14.50
N MET A 82 -5.44 -8.55 14.31
CA MET A 82 -6.41 -8.51 13.20
C MET A 82 -5.75 -8.29 11.84
N LEU A 83 -4.60 -7.62 11.81
CA LEU A 83 -3.86 -7.31 10.58
C LEU A 83 -2.97 -8.46 10.09
N ARG A 84 -2.87 -9.56 10.85
CA ARG A 84 -2.05 -10.72 10.43
C ARG A 84 -2.53 -11.25 9.09
N THR A 85 -1.60 -11.34 8.16
CA THR A 85 -1.84 -11.80 6.79
C THR A 85 -1.28 -13.20 6.57
N LYS A 86 -2.01 -14.03 5.81
CA LYS A 86 -1.49 -15.25 5.19
C LYS A 86 -1.17 -14.99 3.73
N PHE A 87 0.04 -15.31 3.33
CA PHE A 87 0.40 -15.37 1.90
C PHE A 87 -0.11 -16.67 1.32
N ALA A 88 -1.11 -16.59 0.45
CA ALA A 88 -1.73 -17.75 -0.19
C ALA A 88 -2.49 -17.33 -1.44
N CYS A 89 -2.72 -18.28 -2.35
CA CYS A 89 -3.63 -18.12 -3.48
C CYS A 89 -5.06 -18.54 -3.15
N THR A 90 -5.30 -19.05 -1.94
CA THR A 90 -6.60 -19.49 -1.43
C THR A 90 -6.95 -18.79 -0.12
N ALA A 91 -8.24 -18.62 0.13
CA ALA A 91 -8.75 -18.00 1.34
C ALA A 91 -8.20 -18.73 2.59
N PRO A 92 -7.60 -18.00 3.56
CA PRO A 92 -7.14 -18.61 4.80
C PRO A 92 -8.34 -19.13 5.61
N PRO A 93 -8.16 -20.20 6.41
CA PRO A 93 -9.17 -20.60 7.37
C PRO A 93 -9.33 -19.54 8.48
N GLY A 94 -10.57 -19.26 8.86
CA GLY A 94 -10.90 -18.28 9.90
C GLY A 94 -10.85 -16.82 9.43
N ALA A 95 -10.86 -15.88 10.38
CA ALA A 95 -10.91 -14.44 10.11
C ALA A 95 -9.49 -13.84 9.93
N MET A 96 -8.71 -14.37 8.99
CA MET A 96 -7.37 -13.85 8.67
C MET A 96 -7.37 -13.12 7.33
N MET A 97 -6.55 -12.08 7.21
CA MET A 97 -6.36 -11.39 5.93
C MET A 97 -5.57 -12.28 4.95
N GLN A 98 -5.98 -12.31 3.69
CA GLN A 98 -5.22 -12.93 2.61
C GLN A 98 -4.39 -11.87 1.88
N LEU A 99 -3.15 -12.20 1.54
CA LEU A 99 -2.37 -11.45 0.58
C LEU A 99 -1.85 -12.40 -0.50
N SER A 100 -2.11 -12.08 -1.77
CA SER A 100 -1.70 -12.90 -2.91
C SER A 100 -0.68 -12.15 -3.75
N SER A 101 0.35 -12.87 -4.19
CA SER A 101 1.31 -12.34 -5.15
C SER A 101 0.70 -12.39 -6.55
N MET A 102 0.90 -11.32 -7.32
CA MET A 102 0.53 -11.28 -8.73
C MET A 102 1.77 -10.92 -9.55
N TRP A 103 1.96 -11.62 -10.66
CA TRP A 103 2.97 -11.30 -11.65
C TRP A 103 2.32 -10.48 -12.77
N VAL A 104 2.97 -9.39 -13.16
CA VAL A 104 2.45 -8.48 -14.19
C VAL A 104 3.56 -8.26 -15.22
N LEU A 105 3.28 -8.56 -16.47
CA LEU A 105 4.15 -8.26 -17.61
C LEU A 105 3.51 -7.15 -18.43
N ILE A 106 4.29 -6.10 -18.71
CA ILE A 106 3.93 -5.07 -19.68
C ILE A 106 4.99 -5.11 -20.77
N PHE A 107 4.53 -5.19 -22.02
CA PHE A 107 5.39 -5.09 -23.19
C PHE A 107 4.80 -4.07 -24.16
N VAL A 108 5.66 -3.55 -25.04
CA VAL A 108 5.31 -2.57 -26.05
C VAL A 108 5.74 -3.11 -27.40
N VAL A 109 4.87 -2.95 -28.39
CA VAL A 109 5.12 -3.33 -29.79
C VAL A 109 5.16 -2.08 -30.65
N GLN A 110 5.89 -2.13 -31.75
CA GLN A 110 6.03 -1.00 -32.67
C GLN A 110 4.74 -0.74 -33.45
N GLU A 111 4.05 -1.81 -33.85
CA GLU A 111 2.77 -1.75 -34.58
C GLU A 111 1.66 -2.37 -33.73
N PRO A 112 0.42 -1.85 -33.76
CA PRO A 112 -0.69 -2.40 -32.98
C PRO A 112 -0.97 -3.86 -33.34
N LEU A 113 -1.20 -4.70 -32.33
CA LEU A 113 -1.50 -6.13 -32.51
C LEU A 113 -2.88 -6.41 -33.11
N GLN A 114 -3.70 -5.39 -33.37
CA GLN A 114 -5.05 -5.51 -33.95
C GLN A 114 -5.95 -6.51 -33.17
N VAL A 115 -5.82 -6.53 -31.84
CA VAL A 115 -6.61 -7.45 -31.00
C VAL A 115 -8.08 -7.00 -30.94
N PRO A 116 -9.06 -7.92 -30.97
CA PRO A 116 -10.48 -7.56 -31.00
C PRO A 116 -11.07 -7.24 -29.62
N PHE A 117 -10.23 -6.93 -28.62
CA PHE A 117 -10.64 -6.68 -27.24
C PHE A 117 -9.73 -5.66 -26.55
N GLU A 118 -10.27 -4.91 -25.61
CA GLU A 118 -9.51 -4.00 -24.73
C GLU A 118 -8.91 -4.74 -23.53
N GLY A 119 -9.55 -5.82 -23.11
CA GLY A 119 -9.08 -6.73 -22.07
C GLY A 119 -9.92 -7.99 -22.00
N ALA A 120 -9.30 -9.09 -21.59
CA ALA A 120 -9.94 -10.40 -21.58
C ALA A 120 -9.37 -11.29 -20.48
N PHE A 121 -10.25 -12.12 -19.90
CA PHE A 121 -9.84 -13.27 -19.11
C PHE A 121 -9.34 -14.37 -20.04
N VAL A 122 -8.18 -14.93 -19.73
CA VAL A 122 -7.59 -16.02 -20.50
C VAL A 122 -8.03 -17.35 -19.88
N LYS A 123 -8.46 -18.29 -20.73
CA LYS A 123 -8.90 -19.64 -20.33
C LYS A 123 -7.98 -20.67 -20.97
N GLY A 124 -7.73 -21.77 -20.26
CA GLY A 124 -6.88 -22.86 -20.76
C GLY A 124 -5.38 -22.60 -20.59
N GLU A 125 -4.99 -21.42 -20.13
CA GLU A 125 -3.60 -21.08 -19.78
C GLU A 125 -3.46 -21.01 -18.26
N GLU A 126 -2.44 -21.67 -17.71
CA GLU A 126 -2.21 -21.77 -16.26
C GLU A 126 -1.58 -20.49 -15.68
N ASP A 127 -0.62 -19.91 -16.39
CA ASP A 127 0.20 -18.80 -15.91
C ASP A 127 -0.37 -17.41 -16.24
N LEU A 128 -1.38 -17.36 -17.12
CA LEU A 128 -1.96 -16.11 -17.61
C LEU A 128 -3.46 -16.11 -17.37
N CYS A 129 -3.93 -15.22 -16.49
CA CYS A 129 -5.36 -15.13 -16.15
C CYS A 129 -6.06 -13.91 -16.78
N TRP A 130 -5.31 -12.87 -17.17
CA TRP A 130 -5.85 -11.63 -17.71
C TRP A 130 -4.85 -10.95 -18.64
N VAL A 131 -5.36 -10.41 -19.75
CA VAL A 131 -4.63 -9.55 -20.69
C VAL A 131 -5.40 -8.26 -20.92
N ALA A 132 -4.70 -7.17 -21.20
CA ALA A 132 -5.32 -5.91 -21.60
C ALA A 132 -4.45 -5.14 -22.59
N ASP A 133 -5.10 -4.52 -23.57
CA ASP A 133 -4.50 -3.52 -24.43
C ASP A 133 -4.60 -2.16 -23.73
N ASN A 134 -3.47 -1.61 -23.29
CA ASN A 134 -3.43 -0.32 -22.63
C ASN A 134 -3.75 0.86 -23.55
N THR A 135 -3.68 0.68 -24.88
CA THR A 135 -3.95 1.73 -25.87
C THR A 135 -5.43 1.87 -26.20
N ALA A 136 -6.21 0.80 -25.97
CA ALA A 136 -7.64 0.78 -26.24
C ALA A 136 -8.49 1.14 -25.00
N LYS A 137 -7.87 1.41 -23.85
CA LYS A 137 -8.57 1.83 -22.62
C LYS A 137 -9.07 3.26 -22.74
N LEU A 138 -10.36 3.48 -22.46
CA LEU A 138 -11.01 4.79 -22.36
C LEU A 138 -10.48 5.64 -21.18
#